data_AF-A0A8S4QCB7-F1
#
_entry.id   AF-A0A8S4QCB7-F1
#
_cell.length_a   1.000
_cell.length_b   1.000
_cell.length_c   1.000
_cell.angle_alpha   90.00
_cell.angle_beta   90.00
_cell.angle_gamma   90.00
#
_symmetry.space_group_name_H-M   'P 1'
#
loop_
_entity.id
_entity.type
_entity.pdbx_description
1 polymer ?
#
loop_
_entity_poly.entity_id
_entity_poly.type
_entity_poly.pdbx_seq_one_letter_code
_entity_poly.pdbx_strand_id
1 'polypeptide(L)'
;MTQPHLSVAVTLVPRSHMTQPEANSVQGQIQKAILAICLRKPAQGTTPYAPSFVGQAFLNEGVLKLWCYDDKALSWLQEIIPRLKSPRKGTGLTVIRQADIPVRIRSALYVPDFTEEIAILQQKRSIQNPWYKVSSWTLYTFKRTNSNPPGDFPVLGIPTEKKRTKEPQRNPGKGKESLILHRIHLYSVLRRRRTQ
;
A
#
# COMPACT_ATOMS: atom_id res chain seq x y z
N MET A 1 -13.26 13.85 -20.33
CA MET A 1 -13.14 12.37 -20.38
C MET A 1 -11.86 11.98 -19.64
N THR A 2 -11.95 11.22 -18.56
CA THR A 2 -10.79 10.71 -17.81
C THR A 2 -10.28 9.45 -18.47
N GLN A 3 -9.11 9.51 -19.12
CA GLN A 3 -8.47 8.32 -19.69
C GLN A 3 -7.82 7.50 -18.56
N PRO A 4 -8.34 6.28 -18.25
CA PRO A 4 -7.95 5.55 -17.05
C PRO A 4 -6.49 5.06 -17.09
N HIS A 5 -5.92 4.85 -18.27
CA HIS A 5 -4.53 4.41 -18.43
C HIS A 5 -3.50 5.49 -18.10
N LEU A 6 -3.90 6.78 -18.14
CA LEU A 6 -3.06 7.91 -17.72
C LEU A 6 -3.05 8.10 -16.19
N SER A 7 -3.91 7.39 -15.46
CA SER A 7 -3.91 7.36 -13.99
C SER A 7 -2.93 6.30 -13.50
N VAL A 8 -1.74 6.73 -13.10
CA VAL A 8 -0.64 5.82 -12.73
C VAL A 8 -0.15 6.03 -11.30
N ALA A 9 0.64 5.07 -10.82
CA ALA A 9 1.31 5.15 -9.54
C ALA A 9 2.75 4.65 -9.65
N VAL A 10 3.65 5.30 -8.91
CA VAL A 10 5.02 4.84 -8.72
C VAL A 10 5.08 3.98 -7.46
N THR A 11 5.73 2.83 -7.55
CA THR A 11 5.89 1.88 -6.44
C THR A 11 7.31 1.33 -6.38
N LEU A 12 7.70 0.79 -5.22
CA LEU A 12 8.98 0.13 -5.01
C LEU A 12 8.96 -1.30 -5.58
N VAL A 13 10.13 -1.81 -5.95
CA VAL A 13 10.37 -3.19 -6.37
C VAL A 13 11.58 -3.74 -5.60
N PRO A 14 11.48 -4.81 -4.80
CA PRO A 14 10.28 -5.56 -4.47
C PRO A 14 9.18 -4.69 -3.84
N ARG A 15 7.93 -5.11 -4.04
CA ARG A 15 6.77 -4.28 -3.69
C ARG A 15 6.66 -4.05 -2.20
N SER A 16 6.80 -2.79 -1.79
CA SER A 16 6.64 -2.34 -0.42
C SER A 16 6.06 -0.93 -0.37
N HIS A 17 5.61 -0.52 0.81
CA HIS A 17 5.03 0.81 1.00
C HIS A 17 6.12 1.87 1.10
N MET A 18 5.93 2.95 0.33
CA MET A 18 6.65 4.18 0.53
C MET A 18 6.09 4.93 1.74
N THR A 19 7.00 5.47 2.54
CA THR A 19 6.73 6.49 3.55
C THR A 19 6.60 7.87 2.89
N GLN A 20 6.07 8.86 3.61
CA GLN A 20 5.95 10.22 3.09
C GLN A 20 7.31 10.83 2.70
N PRO A 21 8.39 10.69 3.50
CA PRO A 21 9.71 11.18 3.08
C PRO A 21 10.24 10.50 1.81
N GLU A 22 10.06 9.18 1.67
CA GLU A 22 10.46 8.44 0.47
C GLU A 22 9.68 8.93 -0.76
N ALA A 23 8.36 9.12 -0.63
CA ALA A 23 7.51 9.64 -1.71
C ALA A 23 7.89 11.07 -2.11
N ASN A 24 8.17 11.95 -1.14
CA ASN A 24 8.64 13.31 -1.38
C ASN A 24 9.98 13.32 -2.12
N SER A 25 10.91 12.41 -1.75
CA SER A 25 12.20 12.26 -2.43
C SER A 25 12.03 11.86 -3.91
N VAL A 26 11.15 10.89 -4.20
CA VAL A 26 10.83 10.48 -5.56
C VAL A 26 10.17 11.62 -6.34
N GLN A 27 9.20 12.31 -5.75
CA GLN A 27 8.53 13.46 -6.36
C GLN A 27 9.52 14.58 -6.69
N GLY A 28 10.46 14.90 -5.79
CA GLY A 28 11.50 15.89 -6.03
C GLY A 28 12.45 15.50 -7.16
N GLN A 29 12.76 14.21 -7.31
CA GLN A 29 13.56 13.72 -8.44
C GLN A 29 12.81 13.84 -9.79
N ILE A 30 11.52 13.51 -9.81
CA ILE A 30 10.67 13.70 -10.99
C ILE A 30 10.64 15.20 -11.38
N GLN A 31 10.38 16.08 -10.43
CA GLN A 31 10.35 17.53 -10.67
C GLN A 31 11.69 18.04 -11.22
N LYS A 32 12.82 17.61 -10.65
CA LYS A 32 14.16 17.96 -11.16
C LYS A 32 14.37 17.48 -12.59
N ALA A 33 13.91 16.28 -12.94
CA ALA A 33 14.01 15.76 -14.30
C ALA A 33 13.16 16.57 -15.29
N ILE A 34 11.96 17.00 -14.90
CA ILE A 34 11.11 17.89 -15.72
C ILE A 34 11.78 19.25 -15.91
N LEU A 35 12.25 19.87 -14.83
CA LEU A 35 12.93 21.17 -14.89
C LEU A 35 14.19 21.11 -15.78
N ALA A 36 14.95 20.02 -15.70
CA ALA A 36 16.13 19.82 -16.56
C ALA A 36 15.76 19.76 -18.05
N ILE A 37 14.56 19.30 -18.41
CA ILE A 37 14.07 19.33 -19.80
C ILE A 37 13.66 20.75 -20.19
N CYS A 38 12.90 21.44 -19.34
CA CYS A 38 12.44 22.80 -19.60
C CYS A 38 13.59 23.81 -19.76
N LEU A 39 14.72 23.57 -19.07
CA LEU A 39 15.91 24.43 -19.13
C LEU A 39 16.87 24.09 -20.28
N ARG A 40 16.64 23.01 -21.04
CA ARG A 40 17.48 22.68 -22.21
C ARG A 40 17.27 23.72 -23.29
N LYS A 41 18.38 24.23 -23.85
CA LYS A 41 18.33 25.07 -25.04
C LYS A 41 17.71 24.27 -26.19
N PRO A 42 16.73 24.83 -26.94
CA PRO A 42 16.17 24.15 -28.09
C PRO A 42 17.25 23.94 -29.14
N ALA A 43 17.45 22.69 -29.56
CA ALA A 43 18.29 22.38 -30.71
C ALA A 43 17.49 22.73 -31.96
N GLN A 44 18.02 23.62 -32.80
CA GLN A 44 17.52 23.88 -34.17
C GLN A 44 16.01 24.17 -34.24
N GLY A 45 15.50 25.07 -33.39
CA GLY A 45 14.11 25.54 -33.47
C GLY A 45 13.04 24.56 -33.00
N THR A 46 13.41 23.37 -32.50
CA THR A 46 12.44 22.41 -31.96
C THR A 46 12.40 22.52 -30.43
N THR A 47 11.26 22.91 -29.88
CA THR A 47 11.05 22.94 -28.42
C THR A 47 11.03 21.51 -27.88
N PRO A 48 11.88 21.16 -26.89
CA PRO A 48 11.86 19.83 -26.31
C PRO A 48 10.51 19.56 -25.64
N TYR A 49 9.98 18.35 -25.82
CA TYR A 49 8.74 17.95 -25.15
C TYR A 49 8.96 17.86 -23.64
N ALA A 50 8.23 18.68 -22.88
CA ALA A 50 8.17 18.62 -21.43
C ALA A 50 6.90 17.86 -21.00
N PRO A 51 7.01 16.80 -20.19
CA PRO A 51 5.86 16.02 -19.74
C PRO A 51 4.96 16.86 -18.82
N SER A 52 3.65 16.77 -19.02
CA SER A 52 2.64 17.44 -18.21
C SER A 52 1.84 16.45 -17.37
N PHE A 53 1.43 16.90 -16.18
CA PHE A 53 0.65 16.10 -15.23
C PHE A 53 -0.58 16.88 -14.78
N VAL A 54 -1.66 16.16 -14.46
CA VAL A 54 -2.90 16.73 -13.94
C VAL A 54 -2.85 16.68 -12.41
N GLY A 55 -2.98 17.85 -11.78
CA GLY A 55 -2.99 17.99 -10.33
C GLY A 55 -1.65 17.68 -9.65
N GLN A 56 -1.69 17.55 -8.33
CA GLN A 56 -0.52 17.28 -7.50
C GLN A 56 -0.41 15.78 -7.21
N ALA A 57 0.79 15.21 -7.40
CA ALA A 57 1.07 13.85 -6.99
C ALA A 57 0.95 13.71 -5.46
N PHE A 58 0.41 12.60 -4.98
CA PHE A 58 0.26 12.36 -3.54
C PHE A 58 0.50 10.90 -3.17
N LEU A 59 0.94 10.68 -1.93
CA LEU A 59 1.13 9.34 -1.37
C LEU A 59 -0.22 8.79 -0.91
N ASN A 60 -0.60 7.62 -1.40
CA ASN A 60 -1.76 6.89 -0.91
C ASN A 60 -1.56 5.38 -1.08
N GLU A 61 -2.00 4.58 -0.11
CA GLU A 61 -1.83 3.11 -0.10
C GLU A 61 -0.37 2.65 -0.28
N GLY A 62 0.58 3.48 0.19
CA GLY A 62 2.02 3.21 0.10
C GLY A 62 2.61 3.38 -1.29
N VAL A 63 1.91 4.04 -2.22
CA VAL A 63 2.40 4.36 -3.57
C VAL A 63 2.17 5.84 -3.90
N LEU A 64 3.02 6.41 -4.75
CA LEU A 64 2.88 7.80 -5.20
C LEU A 64 1.95 7.82 -6.40
N LYS A 65 0.73 8.34 -6.26
CA LYS A 65 -0.29 8.44 -7.32
C LYS A 65 -0.10 9.74 -8.11
N LEU A 66 -0.26 9.65 -9.44
CA LEU A 66 -0.18 10.78 -10.36
C LEU A 66 -1.02 10.54 -11.63
N TRP A 67 -1.29 11.61 -12.37
CA TRP A 67 -2.09 11.62 -13.59
C TRP A 67 -1.27 12.24 -14.71
N CYS A 68 -0.91 11.46 -15.72
CA CYS A 68 -0.28 11.96 -16.93
C CYS A 68 -1.30 12.77 -17.74
N TYR A 69 -0.88 13.87 -18.37
CA TYR A 69 -1.76 14.65 -19.24
C TYR A 69 -2.06 13.93 -20.56
N ASP A 70 -1.05 13.23 -21.11
CA ASP A 70 -1.11 12.50 -22.37
C ASP A 70 -0.23 11.23 -22.34
N ASP A 71 -0.28 10.45 -23.41
CA ASP A 71 0.51 9.21 -23.56
C ASP A 71 2.03 9.46 -23.64
N LYS A 72 2.45 10.65 -24.08
CA LYS A 72 3.87 11.02 -24.14
C LYS A 72 4.43 11.24 -22.74
N ALA A 73 3.65 11.86 -21.84
CA ALA A 73 4.01 12.04 -20.44
C ALA A 73 4.09 10.70 -19.71
N LEU A 74 3.18 9.76 -20.03
CA LEU A 74 3.23 8.40 -19.50
C LEU A 74 4.48 7.66 -19.98
N SER A 75 4.77 7.70 -21.28
CA SER A 75 5.95 7.05 -21.87
C SER A 75 7.25 7.61 -21.28
N TRP A 76 7.33 8.93 -21.16
CA TRP A 76 8.45 9.62 -20.51
C TRP A 76 8.62 9.17 -19.06
N LEU A 77 7.52 9.07 -18.30
CA LEU A 77 7.55 8.66 -16.90
C LEU A 77 8.05 7.21 -16.78
N GLN A 78 7.56 6.30 -17.63
CA GLN A 78 7.99 4.90 -17.66
C GLN A 78 9.48 4.76 -17.98
N GLU A 79 10.04 5.66 -18.80
CA GLU A 79 11.47 5.69 -19.12
C GLU A 79 12.32 6.24 -17.96
N ILE A 80 11.89 7.33 -17.31
CA ILE A 80 12.71 8.02 -16.31
C ILE A 80 12.68 7.32 -14.95
N ILE A 81 11.55 6.72 -14.56
CA ILE A 81 11.36 6.16 -13.21
C ILE A 81 12.40 5.08 -12.87
N PRO A 82 12.70 4.10 -13.75
CA PRO A 82 13.74 3.10 -13.48
C PRO A 82 15.16 3.69 -13.33
N ARG A 83 15.40 4.91 -13.85
CA ARG A 83 16.69 5.61 -13.77
C ARG A 83 16.83 6.48 -12.52
N LEU A 84 15.73 6.76 -11.81
CA LEU A 84 15.76 7.54 -10.58
C LEU A 84 16.41 6.75 -9.45
N LYS A 85 17.01 7.46 -8.49
CA LYS A 85 17.57 6.83 -7.29
C LYS A 85 16.42 6.34 -6.43
N SER A 86 16.39 5.04 -6.15
CA SER A 86 15.44 4.50 -5.20
C SER A 86 15.66 5.08 -3.81
N PRO A 87 14.59 5.46 -3.10
CA PRO A 87 14.71 6.02 -1.75
C PRO A 87 15.09 4.97 -0.70
N ARG A 88 15.03 3.67 -1.03
CA ARG A 88 15.37 2.55 -0.13
C ARG A 88 16.42 1.64 -0.76
N LYS A 89 17.49 1.35 -0.01
CA LYS A 89 18.57 0.44 -0.46
C LYS A 89 18.00 -0.94 -0.86
N GLY A 90 18.52 -1.51 -1.94
CA GLY A 90 18.11 -2.82 -2.44
C GLY A 90 16.73 -2.85 -3.10
N THR A 91 16.13 -1.69 -3.39
CA THR A 91 14.86 -1.59 -4.13
C THR A 91 15.03 -0.74 -5.37
N GLY A 92 14.24 -1.00 -6.42
CA GLY A 92 14.05 -0.14 -7.59
C GLY A 92 12.68 0.54 -7.57
N LEU A 93 12.42 1.37 -8.58
CA LEU A 93 11.13 2.04 -8.79
C LEU A 93 10.49 1.55 -10.09
N THR A 94 9.17 1.46 -10.10
CA THR A 94 8.41 1.13 -11.31
C THR A 94 7.09 1.89 -11.36
N VAL A 95 6.53 2.02 -12.57
CA VAL A 95 5.23 2.63 -12.83
C VAL A 95 4.20 1.54 -13.05
N ILE A 96 3.07 1.63 -12.37
CA ILE A 96 1.91 0.76 -12.55
C ILE A 96 0.65 1.61 -12.78
N ARG A 97 -0.41 1.02 -13.33
CA ARG A 97 -1.71 1.71 -13.37
C ARG A 97 -2.27 1.80 -11.96
N GLN A 98 -3.00 2.87 -11.64
CA GLN A 98 -3.66 2.97 -10.33
C GLN A 98 -4.68 1.83 -10.11
N ALA A 99 -5.29 1.32 -11.18
CA ALA A 99 -6.18 0.16 -11.13
C ALA A 99 -5.46 -1.16 -10.74
N ASP A 100 -4.13 -1.23 -10.90
CA ASP A 100 -3.32 -2.40 -10.54
C ASP A 100 -2.75 -2.31 -9.11
N ILE A 101 -3.20 -1.31 -8.34
CA ILE A 101 -2.89 -1.21 -6.91
C ILE A 101 -3.71 -2.28 -6.17
N PRO A 102 -3.08 -3.19 -5.39
CA PRO A 102 -3.77 -4.24 -4.68
C PRO A 102 -4.84 -3.68 -3.77
N VAL A 103 -6.07 -4.10 -4.00
CA VAL A 103 -7.20 -3.80 -3.12
C VAL A 103 -6.94 -4.46 -1.77
N ARG A 104 -7.04 -3.67 -0.70
CA ARG A 104 -6.84 -4.12 0.68
C ARG A 104 -8.12 -3.95 1.46
N ILE A 105 -8.49 -4.98 2.22
CA ILE A 105 -9.56 -4.88 3.20
C ILE A 105 -9.00 -4.17 4.42
N ARG A 106 -9.67 -3.08 4.82
CA ARG A 106 -9.39 -2.42 6.11
C ARG A 106 -10.00 -3.25 7.22
N SER A 107 -9.16 -3.75 8.12
CA SER A 107 -9.57 -4.46 9.33
C SER A 107 -8.98 -3.76 10.54
N ALA A 108 -9.83 -3.28 11.43
CA ALA A 108 -9.41 -2.93 12.77
C ALA A 108 -9.28 -4.21 13.60
N LEU A 109 -8.27 -4.28 14.45
CA LEU A 109 -8.20 -5.32 15.47
C LEU A 109 -8.05 -4.65 16.83
N TYR A 110 -8.85 -5.10 17.80
CA TYR A 110 -8.60 -4.81 19.20
C TYR A 110 -7.72 -5.88 19.83
N VAL A 111 -6.62 -5.47 20.47
CA VAL A 111 -5.78 -6.36 21.28
C VAL A 111 -5.82 -5.86 22.72
N PRO A 112 -6.56 -6.55 23.61
CA PRO A 112 -6.63 -6.16 25.01
C PRO A 112 -5.26 -6.33 25.67
N ASP A 113 -4.93 -5.43 26.59
CA ASP A 113 -3.76 -5.51 27.47
C ASP A 113 -2.41 -5.64 26.73
N PHE A 114 -2.34 -5.25 25.45
CA PHE A 114 -1.09 -5.26 24.70
C PHE A 114 -0.26 -4.02 25.03
N THR A 115 0.90 -4.24 25.66
CA THR A 115 1.79 -3.16 26.12
C THR A 115 3.07 -3.06 25.29
N GLU A 116 3.35 -4.06 24.46
CA GLU A 116 4.56 -4.19 23.65
C GLU A 116 4.51 -3.34 22.36
N GLU A 117 5.59 -3.40 21.57
CA GLU A 117 5.68 -2.73 20.27
C GLU A 117 4.83 -3.43 19.20
N ILE A 118 4.32 -2.64 18.25
CA ILE A 118 3.53 -3.13 17.11
C ILE A 118 4.28 -4.14 16.24
N ALA A 119 5.61 -4.05 16.17
CA ALA A 119 6.46 -5.02 15.47
C ALA A 119 6.35 -6.42 16.08
N ILE A 120 6.34 -6.50 17.42
CA ILE A 120 6.16 -7.76 18.15
C ILE A 120 4.76 -8.33 17.89
N LEU A 121 3.73 -7.48 17.82
CA LEU A 121 2.38 -7.92 17.47
C LEU A 121 2.30 -8.53 16.07
N GLN A 122 2.98 -7.93 15.09
CA GLN A 122 3.05 -8.46 13.72
C GLN A 122 3.82 -9.80 13.67
N GLN A 123 4.91 -9.92 14.43
CA GLN A 123 5.66 -11.17 14.55
C GLN A 123 4.79 -12.29 15.16
N LYS A 124 4.15 -12.03 16.31
CA LYS A 124 3.24 -12.98 16.97
C LYS A 124 2.13 -13.45 16.03
N ARG A 125 1.53 -12.53 15.25
CA ARG A 125 0.51 -12.88 14.26
C ARG A 125 1.04 -13.73 13.12
N SER A 126 2.24 -13.45 12.62
CA SER A 126 2.86 -14.23 11.55
C SER A 126 3.08 -15.68 11.98
N ILE A 127 3.44 -15.90 13.25
CA ILE A 127 3.59 -17.24 13.85
C ILE A 127 2.23 -17.93 14.01
N GLN A 128 1.22 -17.21 14.51
CA GLN A 128 -0.12 -17.79 14.73
C GLN A 128 -0.88 -18.10 13.44
N ASN A 129 -0.58 -17.37 12.37
CA ASN A 129 -1.34 -17.39 11.13
C ASN A 129 -0.39 -17.69 9.94
N PRO A 130 0.32 -18.83 9.92
CA PRO A 130 1.35 -19.11 8.90
C PRO A 130 0.78 -19.23 7.49
N TRP A 131 -0.53 -19.47 7.36
CA TRP A 131 -1.23 -19.53 6.07
C TRP A 131 -1.54 -18.15 5.49
N TYR A 132 -1.43 -17.09 6.28
CA TYR A 132 -1.58 -15.72 5.82
C TYR A 132 -0.19 -15.11 5.61
N LYS A 133 0.00 -14.39 4.50
CA LYS A 133 1.21 -13.61 4.28
C LYS A 133 1.15 -12.32 5.11
N VAL A 134 1.24 -12.41 6.44
CA VAL A 134 1.12 -11.27 7.37
C VAL A 134 2.15 -10.17 7.07
N SER A 135 3.34 -10.53 6.56
CA SER A 135 4.35 -9.58 6.09
C SER A 135 3.90 -8.70 4.92
N SER A 136 2.81 -9.06 4.23
CA SER A 136 2.22 -8.25 3.17
C SER A 136 1.16 -7.26 3.68
N TRP A 137 0.76 -7.35 4.96
CA TRP A 137 -0.25 -6.49 5.55
C TRP A 137 0.33 -5.09 5.82
N THR A 138 -0.52 -4.07 5.72
CA THR A 138 -0.13 -2.68 5.94
C THR A 138 -0.74 -2.18 7.24
N LEU A 139 0.03 -1.51 8.09
CA LEU A 139 -0.52 -0.75 9.19
C LEU A 139 -0.92 0.65 8.71
N TYR A 140 -2.22 0.96 8.72
CA TYR A 140 -2.74 2.29 8.37
C TYR A 140 -2.70 3.23 9.56
N THR A 141 -3.23 2.77 10.69
CA THR A 141 -3.24 3.54 11.94
C THR A 141 -3.03 2.60 13.11
N PHE A 142 -2.50 3.15 14.19
CA PHE A 142 -2.34 2.45 15.45
C PHE A 142 -2.74 3.42 16.55
N LYS A 143 -3.75 3.03 17.33
CA LYS A 143 -4.21 3.82 18.48
C LYS A 143 -4.08 2.97 19.73
N ARG A 144 -3.40 3.50 20.74
CA ARG A 144 -3.44 2.95 22.08
C ARG A 144 -4.60 3.59 22.84
N THR A 145 -5.48 2.79 23.38
CA THR A 145 -6.60 3.26 24.19
C THR A 145 -6.33 2.93 25.65
N ASN A 146 -6.31 3.96 26.49
CA ASN A 146 -6.27 3.82 27.95
C ASN A 146 -7.69 3.67 28.55
N SER A 147 -8.69 3.35 27.72
CA SER A 147 -10.06 3.03 28.16
C SER A 147 -10.08 1.72 28.96
N ASN A 148 -11.21 1.34 29.55
CA ASN A 148 -11.35 0.09 30.29
C ASN A 148 -12.16 -0.95 29.47
N PRO A 149 -11.56 -2.05 28.97
CA PRO A 149 -10.17 -2.47 29.18
C PRO A 149 -9.17 -1.74 28.28
N PRO A 150 -7.93 -1.53 28.75
CA PRO A 150 -6.89 -0.90 27.96
C PRO A 150 -6.48 -1.83 26.83
N GLY A 151 -5.99 -1.26 25.73
CA GLY A 151 -5.57 -2.08 24.61
C GLY A 151 -5.18 -1.27 23.38
N ASP A 152 -4.73 -2.00 22.38
CA ASP A 152 -4.26 -1.43 21.12
C ASP A 152 -5.23 -1.72 19.99
N PHE A 153 -5.42 -0.71 19.14
CA PHE A 153 -6.29 -0.73 17.96
C PHE A 153 -5.47 -0.47 16.68
N PRO A 154 -4.69 -1.46 16.18
CA PRO A 154 -4.16 -1.40 14.83
C PRO A 154 -5.28 -1.52 13.80
N VAL A 155 -5.32 -0.57 12.86
CA VAL A 155 -6.09 -0.67 11.62
C VAL A 155 -5.14 -1.13 10.52
N LEU A 156 -5.43 -2.29 9.95
CA LEU A 156 -4.59 -2.96 8.97
C LEU A 156 -5.27 -3.02 7.60
N GLY A 157 -4.48 -2.86 6.54
CA GLY A 157 -4.84 -3.18 5.17
C GLY A 157 -4.35 -4.57 4.81
N ILE A 158 -5.27 -5.53 4.77
CA ILE A 158 -5.00 -6.92 4.41
C ILE A 158 -5.20 -7.06 2.90
N PRO A 159 -4.20 -7.49 2.11
CA PRO A 159 -4.39 -7.74 0.69
C PRO A 159 -5.55 -8.71 0.46
N THR A 160 -6.42 -8.38 -0.49
CA THR A 160 -7.39 -9.35 -1.00
C THR A 160 -6.60 -10.39 -1.81
N GLU A 161 -6.17 -11.47 -1.15
CA GLU A 161 -5.56 -12.58 -1.87
C GLU A 161 -6.61 -13.13 -2.86
N LYS A 162 -6.31 -13.10 -4.16
CA LYS A 162 -7.05 -13.94 -5.13
C LYS A 162 -6.74 -15.38 -4.76
N LYS A 163 -7.65 -16.01 -3.99
CA LYS A 163 -7.54 -17.39 -3.49
C LYS A 163 -6.97 -18.32 -4.57
N ARG A 164 -5.76 -18.85 -4.35
CA ARG A 164 -5.38 -20.16 -4.86
C ARG A 164 -5.27 -21.11 -3.66
N THR A 165 -6.32 -21.93 -3.48
CA THR A 165 -6.32 -23.32 -2.96
C THR A 165 -5.78 -23.57 -1.54
N LYS A 166 -6.37 -24.33 -0.61
CA LYS A 166 -7.51 -25.27 -0.56
C LYS A 166 -8.16 -25.07 0.83
N GLU A 167 -9.44 -24.70 0.88
CA GLU A 167 -10.21 -24.73 2.13
C GLU A 167 -10.99 -26.06 2.14
N PRO A 168 -10.95 -26.88 3.20
CA PRO A 168 -11.81 -28.07 3.27
C PRO A 168 -13.27 -27.59 3.28
N GLN A 169 -14.01 -27.97 2.23
CA GLN A 169 -15.42 -27.62 2.11
C GLN A 169 -16.20 -28.12 3.33
N ARG A 170 -16.81 -27.20 4.07
CA ARG A 170 -17.97 -27.50 4.92
C ARG A 170 -19.16 -26.74 4.37
N ASN A 171 -20.26 -27.48 4.24
CA ASN A 171 -21.46 -27.18 3.45
C ASN A 171 -22.01 -25.75 3.56
N PRO A 172 -22.55 -25.18 2.46
CA PRO A 172 -23.09 -23.83 2.46
C PRO A 172 -24.53 -23.85 2.97
N GLY A 173 -24.73 -23.38 4.20
CA GLY A 173 -26.04 -23.08 4.76
C GLY A 173 -26.11 -21.61 5.18
N LYS A 174 -26.77 -20.80 4.34
CA LYS A 174 -27.34 -19.46 4.60
C LYS A 174 -26.39 -18.25 4.70
N GLY A 175 -26.80 -17.18 4.00
CA GLY A 175 -26.51 -15.78 4.35
C GLY A 175 -25.30 -15.15 3.67
N LYS A 176 -25.51 -14.52 2.52
CA LYS A 176 -24.53 -13.65 1.86
C LYS A 176 -24.35 -12.35 2.64
N GLU A 177 -23.39 -12.31 3.55
CA GLU A 177 -22.58 -11.13 3.88
C GLU A 177 -21.19 -11.64 4.21
N SER A 178 -20.19 -11.26 3.41
CA SER A 178 -18.85 -11.85 3.41
C SER A 178 -18.06 -11.45 4.66
N LEU A 179 -18.34 -12.14 5.77
CA LEU A 179 -17.55 -12.22 7.00
C LEU A 179 -16.14 -12.77 6.72
N ILE A 180 -15.24 -11.92 6.25
CA ILE A 180 -13.79 -12.17 6.34
C ILE A 180 -13.28 -11.84 7.76
N LEU A 181 -14.15 -11.33 8.63
CA LEU A 181 -13.87 -11.01 10.04
C LEU A 181 -13.73 -12.24 10.96
N HIS A 182 -14.08 -13.46 10.52
CA HIS A 182 -14.27 -14.58 11.45
C HIS A 182 -13.13 -15.57 11.63
N ARG A 183 -11.98 -15.43 10.98
CA ARG A 183 -10.91 -16.45 11.08
C ARG A 183 -9.47 -15.95 11.12
N ILE A 184 -9.22 -14.73 11.58
CA ILE A 184 -7.90 -14.45 12.16
C ILE A 184 -7.98 -14.93 13.61
N HIS A 185 -7.44 -16.11 13.91
CA HIS A 185 -7.34 -16.60 15.29
C HIS A 185 -6.40 -15.68 16.05
N LEU A 186 -6.99 -14.70 16.73
CA LEU A 186 -6.33 -13.80 17.67
C LEU A 186 -6.99 -14.04 19.02
N TYR A 187 -6.20 -14.55 19.96
CA TYR A 187 -6.47 -14.59 21.40
C TYR A 187 -7.95 -14.46 21.80
N SER A 188 -8.73 -15.51 21.56
CA SER A 188 -9.93 -15.84 22.34
C SER A 188 -9.74 -17.17 23.06
N VAL A 189 -8.55 -17.39 23.60
CA VAL A 189 -8.32 -18.45 24.59
C VAL A 189 -8.62 -17.86 25.96
N LEU A 190 -9.81 -18.22 26.47
CA LEU A 190 -10.21 -18.29 27.88
C LEU A 190 -10.59 -17.00 28.63
N ARG A 191 -11.88 -16.65 28.54
CA ARG A 191 -12.70 -16.42 29.75
C ARG A 191 -14.14 -16.90 29.50
N ARG A 192 -14.34 -18.22 29.39
CA ARG A 192 -15.62 -18.79 29.83
C ARG A 192 -15.63 -18.64 31.34
N ARG A 193 -16.39 -17.66 31.85
CA ARG A 193 -16.86 -17.69 33.24
C ARG A 193 -17.54 -19.05 33.43
N ARG A 194 -16.93 -19.96 34.19
CA ARG A 194 -17.71 -20.90 34.99
C ARG A 194 -18.10 -20.11 36.24
N THR A 195 -19.34 -19.65 36.26
CA THR A 195 -20.08 -19.50 37.51
C THR A 195 -20.15 -20.89 38.14
N GLN A 196 -19.49 -21.04 39.28
CA GLN A 196 -19.97 -21.84 40.39
C GLN A 196 -20.20 -20.86 41.54
#